data_AF-A0A9X6WWL2-F1
#
_entry.id   AF-A0A9X6WWL2-F1
#
_cell.length_a   1.000
_cell.length_b   1.000
_cell.length_c   1.000
_cell.angle_alpha   90.00
_cell.angle_beta   90.00
_cell.angle_gamma   90.00
#
_symmetry.space_group_name_H-M   'P 1'
#
loop_
_entity.id
_entity.type
_entity.pdbx_description
1 polymer ?
#
loop_
_entity_poly.entity_id
_entity_poly.type
_entity_poly.pdbx_seq_one_letter_code
_entity_poly.pdbx_strand_id
1 'polypeptide(L)'
;MYPLGSKEHPIIVKVSSQTRAEKVAAICEAYNFYYIVGLEFNEDISDLKKAIKDCSRPANIYENCPCNSGKKYKFCCMNKEIELDI
;
A
#
# COMPACT_ATOMS: atom_id res chain seq x y z
N MET A 1 -27.04 -16.49 16.27
CA MET A 1 -26.38 -15.29 15.71
C MET A 1 -26.05 -14.38 16.88
N TYR A 2 -24.77 -14.20 17.20
CA TYR A 2 -24.37 -13.29 18.27
C TYR A 2 -24.49 -11.83 17.79
N PRO A 3 -25.03 -10.92 18.60
CA PRO A 3 -25.10 -9.50 18.23
C PRO A 3 -23.68 -8.93 18.11
N LEU A 4 -23.40 -8.31 16.96
CA LEU A 4 -22.17 -7.57 16.71
C LEU A 4 -22.21 -6.23 17.47
N GLY A 5 -21.08 -5.80 18.05
CA GLY A 5 -20.98 -4.55 18.79
C GLY A 5 -21.01 -4.67 20.32
N SER A 6 -20.94 -5.89 20.86
CA SER A 6 -20.77 -6.16 22.29
C SER A 6 -19.29 -6.26 22.68
N LYS A 7 -18.97 -6.16 23.97
CA LYS A 7 -17.61 -6.30 24.50
C LYS A 7 -16.89 -7.58 24.05
N GLU A 8 -17.64 -8.67 23.90
CA GLU A 8 -17.15 -9.98 23.44
C GLU A 8 -17.02 -10.09 21.91
N HIS A 9 -17.70 -9.22 21.16
CA HIS A 9 -17.72 -9.20 19.69
C HIS A 9 -17.69 -7.75 19.15
N PRO A 10 -16.56 -7.04 19.29
CA PRO A 10 -16.44 -5.68 18.80
C PRO A 10 -16.51 -5.62 17.27
N ILE A 11 -16.99 -4.51 16.74
CA ILE A 11 -17.00 -4.22 15.31
C ILE A 11 -15.58 -3.84 14.89
N ILE A 12 -14.94 -4.67 14.08
CA ILE A 12 -13.60 -4.41 13.56
C ILE A 12 -13.73 -3.78 12.17
N VAL A 13 -13.24 -2.55 12.01
CA VAL A 13 -13.25 -1.85 10.72
C VAL A 13 -11.83 -1.45 10.35
N LYS A 14 -11.42 -1.80 9.14
CA LYS A 14 -10.16 -1.37 8.56
C LYS A 14 -10.41 -0.22 7.59
N VAL A 15 -9.69 0.87 7.75
CA VAL A 15 -9.85 2.08 6.91
C VAL A 15 -8.50 2.55 6.40
N SER A 16 -8.52 3.05 5.17
CA SER A 16 -7.35 3.55 4.44
C SER A 16 -7.10 5.05 4.64
N SER A 17 -7.83 5.74 5.53
CA SER A 17 -7.66 7.18 5.76
C SER A 17 -8.24 7.61 7.11
N GLN A 18 -7.63 8.63 7.72
CA GLN A 18 -8.06 9.17 9.01
C GLN A 18 -9.49 9.76 8.96
N THR A 19 -9.83 10.50 7.89
CA THR A 19 -11.19 11.03 7.70
C THR A 19 -12.26 9.95 7.61
N ARG A 20 -11.90 8.76 7.10
CA ARG A 20 -12.81 7.60 7.07
C ARG A 20 -12.91 6.96 8.45
N ALA A 21 -11.80 6.91 9.20
CA ALA A 21 -11.79 6.46 10.59
C ALA A 21 -12.74 7.30 11.45
N GLU A 22 -12.67 8.62 11.34
CA GLU A 22 -13.52 9.56 12.10
C GLU A 22 -15.00 9.38 11.78
N LYS A 23 -15.36 9.22 10.49
CA LYS A 23 -16.75 8.94 10.10
C LYS A 23 -17.26 7.61 10.66
N VAL A 24 -16.44 6.57 10.61
CA VAL A 24 -16.79 5.24 11.15
C VAL A 24 -16.94 5.32 12.66
N ALA A 25 -16.03 6.00 13.36
CA ALA A 25 -16.10 6.23 14.80
C ALA A 25 -17.38 6.96 15.19
N ALA A 26 -17.71 8.07 14.52
CA ALA A 26 -18.92 8.84 14.79
C ALA A 26 -20.20 8.02 14.62
N ILE A 27 -20.24 7.15 13.61
CA ILE A 27 -21.34 6.21 13.41
C ILE A 27 -21.39 5.21 14.58
N CYS A 28 -20.28 4.55 14.90
CA CYS A 28 -20.25 3.55 15.96
C CYS A 28 -20.60 4.12 17.35
N GLU A 29 -20.20 5.36 17.65
CA GLU A 29 -20.58 6.05 18.89
C GLU A 29 -22.07 6.40 18.93
N ALA A 30 -22.66 6.86 17.81
CA ALA A 30 -24.09 7.14 17.73
C ALA A 30 -24.95 5.91 18.04
N TYR A 31 -24.44 4.71 17.74
CA TYR A 31 -25.10 3.43 18.03
C TYR A 31 -24.60 2.74 19.31
N ASN A 32 -23.70 3.37 20.08
CA ASN A 32 -23.12 2.80 21.32
C ASN A 32 -22.45 1.42 21.14
N PHE A 33 -21.85 1.17 19.97
CA PHE A 33 -21.19 -0.10 19.71
C PHE A 33 -19.75 -0.13 20.25
N TYR A 34 -19.30 -1.29 20.70
CA TYR A 34 -17.88 -1.55 20.89
C TYR A 34 -17.22 -1.76 19.52
N TYR A 35 -16.19 -0.97 19.21
CA TYR A 35 -15.52 -1.02 17.90
C TYR A 35 -14.00 -0.86 18.02
N ILE A 36 -13.28 -1.36 17.00
CA ILE A 36 -11.84 -1.19 16.82
C ILE A 36 -11.65 -0.70 15.39
N VAL A 37 -11.18 0.54 15.21
CA VAL A 37 -10.79 1.05 13.90
C VAL A 37 -9.29 0.90 13.71
N GLY A 38 -8.90 0.05 12.77
CA GLY A 38 -7.53 -0.10 12.32
C GLY A 38 -7.27 0.81 11.12
N LEU A 39 -6.24 1.65 11.21
CA LEU A 39 -5.73 2.40 10.07
C LEU A 39 -4.77 1.48 9.31
N GLU A 40 -5.19 0.93 8.18
CA GLU A 40 -4.38 0.00 7.40
C GLU A 40 -4.14 0.61 6.02
N PHE A 41 -2.95 1.17 5.85
CA PHE A 41 -2.41 1.74 4.61
C PHE A 41 -1.49 0.72 3.92
N ASN A 42 -1.86 -0.55 3.90
CA ASN A 42 -1.04 -1.53 3.19
C ASN A 42 -1.38 -1.48 1.70
N GLU A 43 -1.07 -0.35 1.05
CA GLU A 43 -0.99 -0.28 -0.40
C GLU A 43 0.19 -1.16 -0.82
N ASP A 44 -0.12 -2.39 -1.25
CA ASP A 44 0.89 -3.29 -1.79
C ASP A 44 1.27 -2.81 -3.20
N ILE A 45 2.16 -1.82 -3.25
CA ILE A 45 2.74 -1.30 -4.48
C ILE A 45 3.87 -2.19 -5.01
N SER A 46 4.03 -3.41 -4.47
CA SER A 46 5.05 -4.37 -4.91
C SER A 46 4.87 -4.71 -6.39
N ASP A 47 3.63 -4.87 -6.84
CA ASP A 47 3.30 -5.14 -8.24
C ASP A 47 3.60 -3.94 -9.13
N LEU A 48 3.28 -2.73 -8.67
CA LEU A 48 3.60 -1.47 -9.37
C LEU A 48 5.12 -1.27 -9.52
N LYS A 49 5.89 -1.52 -8.44
CA LYS A 49 7.36 -1.48 -8.46
C LYS A 49 7.93 -2.51 -9.45
N LYS A 50 7.36 -3.72 -9.53
CA LYS A 50 7.76 -4.74 -10.51
C LYS A 50 7.42 -4.32 -11.94
N ALA A 51 6.22 -3.81 -12.18
CA ALA A 51 5.76 -3.37 -13.50
C ALA A 51 6.65 -2.23 -14.05
N ILE A 52 6.97 -1.22 -13.23
CA ILE A 52 7.86 -0.12 -13.64
C ILE A 52 9.27 -0.63 -13.95
N LYS A 53 9.77 -1.59 -13.15
CA LYS A 53 11.09 -2.20 -13.37
C LYS A 53 11.13 -2.99 -14.68
N ASP A 54 10.05 -3.68 -15.01
CA ASP A 54 9.92 -4.45 -16.25
C ASP A 54 9.79 -3.52 -17.47
N CYS A 55 8.96 -2.47 -17.40
CA CYS A 55 8.85 -1.48 -18.47
C CYS A 55 10.16 -0.73 -18.74
N SER A 56 10.96 -0.47 -17.70
CA SER A 56 12.28 0.19 -17.84
C SER A 56 13.40 -0.77 -18.25
N ARG A 57 13.12 -2.06 -18.43
CA ARG A 57 14.12 -3.05 -18.81
C ARG A 57 14.35 -3.00 -20.33
N PRO A 58 15.55 -2.66 -20.81
CA PRO A 58 15.88 -2.77 -22.22
C PRO A 58 15.94 -4.24 -22.63
N ALA A 59 15.64 -4.53 -23.90
CA ALA A 59 15.71 -5.88 -24.47
C ALA A 59 17.10 -6.51 -24.28
N ASN A 60 18.16 -5.69 -24.32
CA ASN A 60 19.51 -6.11 -24.04
C ASN A 60 20.07 -5.44 -22.77
N ILE A 61 20.34 -6.24 -21.74
CA ILE A 61 20.84 -5.79 -20.43
C ILE A 61 22.25 -5.16 -20.47
N TYR A 62 22.97 -5.30 -21.59
CA TYR A 62 24.28 -4.67 -21.80
C TYR A 62 24.18 -3.31 -22.51
N GLU A 63 22.98 -2.88 -22.90
CA GLU A 63 22.76 -1.53 -23.41
C GLU A 63 22.80 -0.48 -22.30
N ASN A 64 23.02 0.77 -22.72
CA ASN A 64 23.00 1.91 -21.83
C ASN A 64 21.67 1.99 -21.08
N CYS A 65 21.75 2.21 -19.77
CA CYS A 65 20.58 2.32 -18.94
C CYS A 65 19.73 3.54 -19.37
N PRO A 66 18.40 3.38 -19.52
CA PRO A 66 17.50 4.48 -19.86
C PRO A 66 17.44 5.56 -18.76
N CYS A 67 17.95 5.25 -17.56
CA CYS A 67 18.13 6.18 -16.46
C CYS A 67 19.22 7.25 -16.68
N ASN A 68 19.76 7.39 -17.90
CA ASN A 68 20.81 8.34 -18.29
C ASN A 68 22.08 8.35 -17.40
N SER A 69 22.29 7.31 -16.60
CA SER A 69 23.42 7.21 -15.68
C SER A 69 24.75 6.89 -16.37
N GLY A 70 24.77 6.77 -17.71
CA GLY A 70 25.96 6.42 -18.51
C GLY A 70 26.45 4.97 -18.36
N LYS A 71 25.87 4.20 -17.43
CA LYS A 71 26.22 2.79 -17.14
C LYS A 71 25.31 1.83 -17.92
N LYS A 72 25.79 0.61 -18.19
CA LYS A 72 24.95 -0.46 -18.77
C LYS A 72 23.85 -0.86 -17.78
N TYR A 73 22.67 -1.24 -18.26
CA TYR A 73 21.51 -1.56 -17.42
C TYR A 73 21.81 -2.60 -16.34
N LYS A 74 22.57 -3.66 -16.68
CA LYS A 74 23.04 -4.71 -15.75
C LYS A 74 23.76 -4.16 -14.50
N PHE A 75 24.50 -3.05 -14.63
CA PHE A 75 25.28 -2.44 -13.55
C PHE A 75 24.63 -1.19 -12.96
N CYS A 76 23.38 -0.90 -13.33
CA CYS A 76 22.68 0.31 -12.91
C CYS A 76 21.32 0.00 -12.31
N CYS A 77 20.24 0.02 -13.09
CA CYS A 77 18.88 -0.16 -12.58
C CYS A 77 18.48 -1.63 -12.36
N MET A 78 19.28 -2.61 -12.81
CA MET A 78 18.93 -4.03 -12.65
C MET A 78 18.78 -4.46 -11.18
N ASN A 79 19.65 -3.94 -10.29
CA ASN A 79 19.61 -4.24 -8.85
C ASN A 79 19.16 -3.05 -7.99
N LYS A 80 18.76 -1.93 -8.61
CA LYS A 80 18.30 -0.77 -7.85
C LYS A 80 16.85 -0.99 -7.42
N GLU A 81 16.55 -0.74 -6.16
CA GLU A 81 15.17 -0.68 -5.68
C GLU A 81 14.52 0.60 -6.20
N ILE A 82 13.28 0.48 -6.66
CA ILE A 82 12.48 1.63 -7.07
C ILE A 82 11.84 2.18 -5.80
N GLU A 83 12.41 3.28 -5.32
CA GLU A 83 11.78 4.13 -4.32
C GLU A 83 10.70 4.95 -5.03
N LEU A 84 9.44 4.63 -4.72
CA LEU A 84 8.29 5.43 -5.11
C LEU A 84 7.90 6.20 -3.85
N ASP A 85 7.98 7.52 -3.92
CA ASP A 85 7.44 8.41 -2.89
C ASP A 85 5.91 8.49 -3.14
N ILE A 86 5.18 7.52 -2.59
CA ILE A 86 3.71 7.40 -2.62
C ILE A 86 3.21 7.39 -1.19
#